data_AF-A0A2P4RB10-F1
#
_entry.id   AF-A0A2P4RB10-F1
#
_cell.length_a   1.000
_cell.length_b   1.000
_cell.length_c   1.000
_cell.angle_alpha   90.00
_cell.angle_beta   90.00
_cell.angle_gamma   90.00
#
_symmetry.space_group_name_H-M   'P 1'
#
loop_
_entity.id
_entity.type
_entity.pdbx_description
1 polymer ?
#
loop_
_entity_poly.entity_id
_entity_poly.type
_entity_poly.pdbx_seq_one_letter_code
_entity_poly.pdbx_strand_id
1 'polypeptide(L)'
;MKPQQSEPKPPPRSRATKRLLWLTRAWKRGGSFDGPMSLPADGYVTTVWRQENGWRYEIRPIRQTEICRAETGYASDEAARLAAFDAITELLENKSPRPDPARVQPPVDGWTLHL
;
A
#
# COMPACT_ATOMS: atom_id res chain seq x y z
N MET A 1 2.19 3.05 41.15
CA MET A 1 1.86 2.84 39.71
C MET A 1 3.12 2.37 39.02
N LYS A 2 3.10 1.22 38.33
CA LYS A 2 4.27 0.74 37.56
C LYS A 2 4.25 1.39 36.17
N PRO A 3 5.38 1.89 35.65
CA PRO A 3 5.43 2.43 34.30
C PRO A 3 5.24 1.28 33.31
N GLN A 4 4.23 1.40 32.43
CA GLN A 4 4.07 0.50 31.30
C GLN A 4 5.19 0.80 30.31
N GLN A 5 6.22 -0.06 30.29
CA GLN A 5 7.19 -0.08 29.21
C GLN A 5 6.44 -0.42 27.92
N SER A 6 6.37 0.53 27.00
CA SER A 6 5.89 0.33 25.65
C SER A 6 6.78 -0.71 24.96
N GLU A 7 6.22 -1.90 24.70
CA GLU A 7 6.91 -2.94 23.94
C GLU A 7 7.41 -2.39 22.60
N PRO A 8 8.65 -2.72 22.18
CA PRO A 8 9.16 -2.28 20.89
C PRO A 8 8.31 -2.90 19.78
N LYS A 9 7.79 -2.02 18.90
CA LYS A 9 7.06 -2.43 17.70
C LYS A 9 7.91 -3.45 16.93
N PRO A 10 7.36 -4.60 16.51
CA PRO A 10 8.12 -5.61 15.79
C PRO A 10 8.75 -5.01 14.54
N PRO A 11 9.93 -5.52 14.12
CA PRO A 11 10.62 -5.00 12.96
C PRO A 11 9.71 -5.04 11.72
N PRO A 12 9.80 -4.04 10.84
CA PRO A 12 8.98 -3.98 9.64
C PRO A 12 9.22 -5.23 8.78
N ARG A 13 8.14 -5.87 8.34
CA ARG A 13 8.22 -7.06 7.47
C ARG A 13 8.97 -6.76 6.18
N SER A 14 9.76 -7.74 5.71
CA SER A 14 10.45 -7.66 4.42
C SER A 14 9.46 -7.45 3.25
N ARG A 15 9.93 -6.84 2.16
CA ARG A 15 9.11 -6.64 0.94
C ARG A 15 8.60 -7.97 0.39
N ALA A 16 9.43 -9.01 0.38
CA ALA A 16 9.05 -10.35 -0.08
C ALA A 16 7.90 -10.93 0.75
N THR A 17 7.95 -10.80 2.08
CA THR A 17 6.87 -11.24 2.97
C THR A 17 5.57 -10.47 2.70
N LYS A 18 5.65 -9.15 2.47
CA LYS A 18 4.48 -8.33 2.15
C LYS A 18 3.85 -8.75 0.81
N ARG A 19 4.66 -9.03 -0.21
CA ARG A 19 4.21 -9.56 -1.51
C ARG A 19 3.48 -10.90 -1.37
N LEU A 20 4.03 -11.83 -0.59
CA LEU A 20 3.37 -13.11 -0.32
C LEU A 20 2.01 -12.90 0.37
N LEU A 21 1.96 -12.08 1.42
CA LEU A 21 0.71 -11.77 2.12
C LEU A 21 -0.32 -11.08 1.22
N TRP A 22 0.13 -10.26 0.27
CA TRP A 22 -0.73 -9.63 -0.73
C TRP A 22 -1.42 -10.65 -1.63
N LEU A 23 -0.70 -11.68 -2.08
CA LEU A 23 -1.26 -12.76 -2.90
C LEU A 23 -2.28 -13.60 -2.14
N THR A 24 -2.09 -13.82 -0.84
CA THR A 24 -2.97 -14.64 0.00
C THR A 24 -4.22 -13.92 0.51
N ARG A 25 -4.38 -12.62 0.20
CA ARG A 25 -5.57 -11.86 0.64
C ARG A 25 -6.86 -12.39 -0.01
N ALA A 26 -7.99 -12.10 0.61
CA ALA A 26 -9.30 -12.44 0.08
C ALA A 26 -9.68 -11.50 -1.09
N TRP A 27 -9.17 -11.78 -2.29
CA TRP A 27 -9.56 -11.08 -3.51
C TRP A 27 -11.03 -11.36 -3.83
N LYS A 28 -11.84 -10.31 -3.96
CA LYS A 28 -13.24 -10.43 -4.38
C LYS A 28 -13.29 -10.69 -5.88
N ARG A 29 -13.77 -11.87 -6.28
CA ARG A 29 -14.00 -12.19 -7.69
C ARG A 29 -15.34 -11.61 -8.15
N GLY A 30 -15.38 -11.12 -9.39
CA GLY A 30 -16.60 -10.72 -10.08
C GLY A 30 -17.54 -11.90 -10.35
N GLY A 31 -18.70 -11.62 -10.96
CA GLY A 31 -19.76 -12.62 -11.16
C GLY A 31 -19.43 -13.79 -12.09
N SER A 32 -18.31 -13.73 -12.81
CA SER A 32 -17.86 -14.77 -13.75
C SER A 32 -16.63 -15.50 -13.21
N PHE A 33 -16.43 -16.75 -13.63
CA PHE A 33 -15.27 -17.58 -13.24
C PHE A 33 -13.93 -16.90 -13.61
N ASP A 34 -13.84 -16.32 -14.80
CA ASP A 34 -12.70 -15.50 -15.28
C ASP A 34 -12.90 -14.00 -15.04
N GLY A 35 -13.84 -13.65 -14.15
CA GLY A 35 -14.19 -12.27 -13.85
C GLY A 35 -13.06 -11.51 -13.15
N PRO A 36 -13.12 -10.17 -13.16
CA PRO A 36 -12.12 -9.34 -12.51
C PRO A 36 -12.04 -9.64 -11.02
N MET A 37 -10.82 -9.69 -10.50
CA MET A 37 -10.52 -9.88 -9.08
C MET A 37 -10.16 -8.53 -8.48
N SER A 38 -10.84 -8.14 -7.42
CA SER A 38 -10.64 -6.84 -6.78
C SER A 38 -10.22 -6.98 -5.32
N LEU A 39 -9.30 -6.13 -4.88
CA LEU A 39 -8.82 -6.05 -3.52
C LEU A 39 -8.78 -4.59 -3.06
N PRO A 40 -9.61 -4.20 -2.07
CA PRO A 40 -9.48 -2.90 -1.42
C PRO A 40 -8.26 -2.89 -0.47
N ALA A 41 -7.42 -1.86 -0.56
CA ALA A 41 -6.26 -1.66 0.29
C ALA A 41 -5.88 -0.18 0.36
N ASP A 42 -5.60 0.33 1.57
CA ASP A 42 -4.93 1.63 1.78
C ASP A 42 -5.60 2.84 1.08
N GLY A 43 -6.94 2.82 0.98
CA GLY A 43 -7.71 3.88 0.31
C GLY A 43 -7.90 3.69 -1.21
N TYR A 44 -7.41 2.57 -1.75
CA TYR A 44 -7.55 2.20 -3.17
C TYR A 44 -8.25 0.86 -3.34
N VAL A 45 -8.73 0.61 -4.56
CA VAL A 45 -9.15 -0.70 -5.05
C VAL A 45 -8.18 -1.09 -6.17
N THR A 46 -7.51 -2.22 -5.99
CA THR A 46 -6.77 -2.88 -7.05
C THR A 46 -7.69 -3.87 -7.75
N THR A 47 -7.76 -3.84 -9.06
CA THR A 47 -8.51 -4.80 -9.88
C THR A 47 -7.56 -5.49 -10.86
N VAL A 48 -7.64 -6.82 -10.98
CA VAL A 48 -6.81 -7.64 -11.87
C VAL A 48 -7.69 -8.55 -12.70
N TRP A 49 -7.45 -8.64 -14.00
CA TRP A 49 -8.21 -9.50 -14.90
C TRP A 49 -7.40 -9.89 -16.15
N ARG A 50 -7.89 -10.91 -16.85
CA ARG A 50 -7.33 -11.39 -18.10
C ARG A 50 -7.84 -10.56 -19.29
N GLN A 51 -6.93 -10.23 -20.21
CA GLN A 51 -7.17 -9.65 -21.52
C GLN A 51 -6.58 -10.54 -22.62
N GLU A 52 -6.84 -10.19 -23.88
CA GLU A 52 -6.29 -10.90 -25.05
C GLU A 52 -4.76 -10.94 -25.04
N ASN A 53 -4.10 -9.89 -24.56
CA ASN A 53 -2.64 -9.74 -24.53
C ASN A 53 -2.00 -10.12 -23.18
N GLY A 54 -2.70 -10.87 -22.33
CA GLY A 54 -2.21 -11.31 -21.02
C GLY A 54 -3.03 -10.73 -19.87
N TRP A 55 -2.41 -10.60 -18.70
CA TRP A 55 -3.06 -10.07 -17.51
C TRP A 55 -2.83 -8.56 -17.37
N ARG A 56 -3.85 -7.87 -16.87
CA ARG A 56 -3.84 -6.43 -16.60
C ARG A 56 -4.19 -6.18 -15.14
N TYR A 57 -3.60 -5.13 -14.57
CA TYR A 57 -4.09 -4.54 -13.32
C TYR A 57 -4.53 -3.09 -13.50
N GLU A 58 -5.41 -2.64 -12.62
CA GLU A 58 -5.76 -1.23 -12.43
C GLU A 58 -5.85 -0.90 -10.94
N ILE A 59 -5.47 0.33 -10.59
CA ILE A 59 -5.56 0.88 -9.24
C ILE A 59 -6.37 2.16 -9.30
N ARG A 60 -7.45 2.20 -8.52
CA ARG A 60 -8.36 3.36 -8.42
C ARG A 60 -8.56 3.75 -6.95
N PRO A 61 -8.70 5.04 -6.61
CA PRO A 61 -9.09 5.43 -5.26
C PRO A 61 -10.49 4.91 -4.94
N ILE A 62 -10.72 4.49 -3.70
CA ILE A 62 -12.07 4.06 -3.27
C ILE A 62 -13.01 5.26 -3.42
N ARG A 63 -14.16 5.07 -4.09
CA ARG A 63 -15.16 6.10 -4.45
C ARG A 63 -14.80 7.00 -5.65
N GLN A 64 -13.71 6.74 -6.35
CA GLN A 64 -13.38 7.45 -7.58
C GLN A 64 -13.40 6.48 -8.78
N THR A 65 -13.77 7.01 -9.93
CA THR A 65 -13.80 6.26 -11.19
C THR A 65 -12.46 6.32 -11.92
N GLU A 66 -11.68 7.36 -11.69
CA GLU A 66 -10.41 7.60 -12.35
C GLU A 66 -9.31 6.63 -11.93
N ILE A 67 -8.57 6.16 -12.94
CA ILE A 67 -7.46 5.23 -12.79
C ILE A 67 -6.21 6.02 -12.40
N CYS A 68 -5.60 5.68 -11.26
CA CYS A 68 -4.31 6.24 -10.87
C CYS A 68 -3.14 5.56 -11.57
N ARG A 69 -3.19 4.23 -11.68
CA ARG A 69 -2.14 3.39 -12.26
C ARG A 69 -2.79 2.18 -12.94
N ALA A 70 -2.25 1.79 -14.09
CA ALA A 70 -2.65 0.59 -14.80
C ALA A 70 -1.51 0.12 -15.69
N GLU A 71 -1.39 -1.20 -15.84
CA GLU A 71 -0.43 -1.81 -16.75
C GLU A 71 -0.95 -3.18 -17.20
N THR A 72 -0.52 -3.62 -18.38
CA THR A 72 -0.98 -4.85 -19.06
C THR A 72 0.20 -5.63 -19.63
N GLY A 73 -0.05 -6.87 -20.05
CA GLY A 73 0.96 -7.71 -20.70
C GLY A 73 1.64 -8.71 -19.76
N TYR A 74 1.11 -8.91 -18.55
CA TYR A 74 1.67 -9.88 -17.61
C TYR A 74 1.32 -11.32 -18.02
N ALA A 75 2.30 -12.22 -17.94
CA ALA A 75 2.14 -13.61 -18.36
C ALA A 75 1.17 -14.42 -17.45
N SER A 76 0.97 -14.00 -16.20
CA SER A 76 0.12 -14.69 -15.22
C SER A 76 -0.64 -13.72 -14.33
N ASP A 77 -1.70 -14.22 -13.68
CA ASP A 77 -2.47 -13.42 -12.73
C ASP A 77 -1.63 -13.04 -11.50
N GLU A 78 -0.77 -13.94 -11.05
CA GLU A 78 0.17 -13.69 -9.96
C GLU A 78 1.12 -12.55 -10.29
N ALA A 79 1.71 -12.56 -11.50
CA ALA A 79 2.60 -11.49 -11.95
C ALA A 79 1.89 -10.13 -11.97
N ALA A 80 0.64 -10.08 -12.46
CA ALA A 80 -0.15 -8.85 -12.45
C ALA A 80 -0.48 -8.38 -11.02
N ARG A 81 -0.82 -9.29 -10.09
CA ARG A 81 -1.09 -8.93 -8.69
C ARG A 81 0.17 -8.42 -7.99
N LEU A 82 1.33 -9.00 -8.25
CA LEU A 82 2.61 -8.55 -7.69
C LEU A 82 3.01 -7.18 -8.24
N ALA A 83 2.86 -6.95 -9.55
CA ALA A 83 3.08 -5.65 -10.16
C ALA A 83 2.14 -4.59 -9.57
N ALA A 84 0.86 -4.94 -9.35
CA ALA A 84 -0.08 -4.05 -8.71
C ALA A 84 0.29 -3.71 -7.26
N PHE A 85 0.84 -4.68 -6.50
CA PHE A 85 1.37 -4.42 -5.16
C PHE A 85 2.52 -3.42 -5.17
N ASP A 86 3.43 -3.57 -6.13
CA ASP A 86 4.56 -2.66 -6.28
C ASP A 86 4.07 -1.25 -6.64
N ALA A 87 3.13 -1.14 -7.57
CA ALA A 87 2.54 0.13 -8.01
C ALA A 87 1.75 0.86 -6.92
N ILE A 88 0.94 0.15 -6.10
CA ILE A 88 0.23 0.79 -4.98
C ILE A 88 1.21 1.22 -3.88
N THR A 89 2.28 0.45 -3.63
CA THR A 89 3.29 0.81 -2.65
C THR A 89 4.02 2.09 -3.06
N GLU A 90 4.42 2.20 -4.32
CA GLU A 90 5.04 3.42 -4.87
C GLU A 90 4.08 4.62 -4.80
N LEU A 91 2.80 4.42 -5.11
CA LEU A 91 1.77 5.46 -5.01
C LEU A 91 1.63 5.99 -3.57
N LEU A 92 1.70 5.10 -2.57
CA LEU A 92 1.62 5.46 -1.16
C LEU A 92 2.89 6.17 -0.67
N GLU A 93 4.06 5.74 -1.12
CA GLU A 93 5.35 6.37 -0.80
C GLU A 93 5.41 7.80 -1.35
N ASN A 94 4.92 8.02 -2.58
CA ASN A 94 4.88 9.35 -3.21
C ASN A 94 3.83 10.29 -2.59
N LYS A 95 2.81 9.77 -1.90
CA LYS A 95 1.78 10.56 -1.23
C LYS A 95 2.09 10.89 0.23
N SER A 96 3.04 10.19 0.86
CA SER A 96 3.52 10.63 2.16
C SER A 96 4.40 11.86 1.99
N PRO A 97 4.06 13.02 2.61
CA PRO A 97 5.07 14.05 2.78
C PRO A 97 6.19 13.40 3.58
N ARG A 98 7.35 13.22 2.94
CA ARG A 98 8.58 12.78 3.59
C ARG A 98 8.70 13.66 4.85
N PRO A 99 8.75 13.13 6.08
CA PRO A 99 9.05 13.98 7.22
C PRO A 99 10.40 14.61 6.92
N ASP A 100 10.40 15.92 6.73
CA ASP A 100 11.62 16.68 6.53
C ASP A 100 12.52 16.38 7.72
N PRO A 101 13.72 15.77 7.51
CA PRO A 101 14.64 15.50 8.62
C PRO A 101 15.04 16.79 9.36
N ALA A 102 14.78 17.97 8.80
CA ALA A 102 15.00 19.26 9.46
C ALA A 102 13.90 19.66 10.49
N ARG A 103 12.78 18.93 10.60
CA ARG A 103 11.67 19.29 11.51
C ARG A 103 11.57 18.46 12.78
N VAL A 104 12.68 17.87 13.22
CA VAL A 104 12.83 17.50 14.64
C VAL A 104 13.08 18.79 15.40
N GLN A 105 12.01 19.46 15.83
CA GLN A 105 12.13 20.53 16.81
C GLN A 105 12.70 19.91 18.10
N PRO A 106 13.80 20.44 18.67
CA PRO A 106 14.18 20.06 20.02
C PRO A 106 13.06 20.47 20.98
N PRO A 107 12.85 19.73 22.09
CA PRO A 107 11.88 20.12 23.09
C PRO A 107 12.26 21.52 23.61
N VAL A 108 11.33 22.45 23.45
CA VAL A 108 11.36 23.73 24.14
C VAL A 108 11.01 23.45 25.61
N ASP A 109 12.04 23.34 26.43
CA ASP A 109 11.98 23.72 27.84
C ASP A 109 12.37 25.22 27.85
N GLY A 110 11.56 26.19 28.28
CA GLY A 110 10.76 26.18 29.49
C GLY A 110 11.55 26.87 30.62
N TRP A 111 11.62 28.20 30.58
CA TRP A 111 11.98 29.12 31.68
C TRP A 111 13.42 29.13 32.23
N THR A 112 14.12 30.26 32.11
CA THR A 112 14.74 30.93 33.27
C THR A 112 14.90 32.43 32.97
N LEU A 113 14.15 33.27 33.69
CA LEU A 113 14.44 34.69 33.88
C LEU A 113 15.80 34.79 34.59
N HIS A 114 16.74 35.56 34.04
CA HIS A 114 17.76 36.19 34.87
C HIS A 114 17.66 37.70 34.72
N LEU A 115 17.50 38.33 35.89
CA LEU A 115 17.46 39.76 36.20
C LEU A 115 18.68 40.51 35.66
#